data_AF-A0A6A4B223-F1
#
_entry.id   AF-A0A6A4B223-F1
#
_cell.length_a   1.000
_cell.length_b   1.000
_cell.length_c   1.000
_cell.angle_alpha   90.00
_cell.angle_beta   90.00
_cell.angle_gamma   90.00
#
_symmetry.space_group_name_H-M   'P 1'
#
loop_
_entity.id
_entity.type
_entity.pdbx_description
1 polymer ?
#
loop_
_entity_poly.entity_id
_entity_poly.type
_entity_poly.pdbx_seq_one_letter_code
_entity_poly.pdbx_strand_id
1 'polypeptide(L)'
;MGLPTLDRTGIEADWNKILAFEEQHIHEAYGLDSYAASSSPDQEATGDDHAAPRRHARPATGDVMMTSYFRILRDGPDAPMDVEDKPLSCLIQTANAEAFMKWCNLYRARFDIPATKRRSKPKDLRSWMLKHPDAMRHYFAFLPYPEYEAKTWELAELDMWGAAEAYTEQIGAIQRILEDATTTAQ
;
A
#
# COMPACT_ATOMS: atom_id res chain seq x y z
N MET A 1 -19.48 19.79 -19.80
CA MET A 1 -20.64 19.01 -19.30
C MET A 1 -20.20 18.38 -17.99
N GLY A 2 -20.50 19.03 -16.87
CA GLY A 2 -20.05 18.60 -15.53
C GLY A 2 -20.88 17.43 -15.01
N LEU A 3 -20.26 16.59 -14.18
CA LEU A 3 -20.91 15.47 -13.50
C LEU A 3 -22.06 15.99 -12.60
N PRO A 4 -23.18 15.26 -12.46
CA PRO A 4 -24.27 15.67 -11.58
C PRO A 4 -23.78 15.65 -10.12
N THR A 5 -23.71 16.82 -9.49
CA THR A 5 -23.48 16.95 -8.05
C THR A 5 -24.81 16.77 -7.32
N LEU A 6 -24.85 15.89 -6.32
CA LEU A 6 -26.00 15.70 -5.44
C LEU A 6 -26.36 17.00 -4.70
N ASP A 7 -27.66 17.24 -4.55
CA ASP A 7 -28.19 18.43 -3.90
C ASP A 7 -27.81 18.45 -2.41
N ARG A 8 -27.26 19.58 -1.95
CA ARG A 8 -26.63 19.73 -0.63
C ARG A 8 -27.64 19.80 0.52
N THR A 9 -28.93 19.93 0.21
CA THR A 9 -29.97 20.14 1.22
C THR A 9 -30.62 18.82 1.63
N GLY A 10 -30.27 18.33 2.83
CA GLY A 10 -31.11 17.34 3.52
C GLY A 10 -30.39 16.38 4.46
N ILE A 11 -29.06 16.26 4.39
CA ILE A 11 -28.33 15.33 5.27
C ILE A 11 -27.78 16.12 6.46
N GLU A 12 -28.57 16.17 7.55
CA GLU A 12 -28.08 16.50 8.88
C GLU A 12 -27.17 15.37 9.38
N ALA A 13 -25.97 15.29 8.81
CA ALA A 13 -24.90 14.44 9.31
C ALA A 13 -23.78 15.32 9.85
N ASP A 14 -23.17 14.88 10.95
CA ASP A 14 -21.96 15.50 11.47
C ASP A 14 -20.79 15.13 10.56
N TRP A 15 -20.65 15.85 9.45
CA TRP A 15 -19.66 15.61 8.41
C TRP A 15 -18.24 15.57 8.95
N ASN A 16 -17.94 16.29 10.03
CA ASN A 16 -16.63 16.25 10.67
C ASN A 16 -16.37 14.91 11.36
N LYS A 17 -17.40 14.31 11.97
CA LYS A 17 -17.27 12.96 12.58
C LYS A 17 -17.18 11.87 11.53
N ILE A 18 -17.98 11.96 10.45
CA ILE A 18 -17.92 10.99 9.34
C ILE A 18 -16.55 11.08 8.67
N LEU A 19 -16.06 12.29 8.41
CA LEU A 19 -14.75 12.50 7.80
C LEU A 19 -13.61 11.98 8.69
N ALA A 20 -13.66 12.25 9.99
CA ALA A 20 -12.63 11.76 10.93
C ALA A 20 -12.65 10.23 11.07
N PHE A 21 -13.85 9.62 11.08
CA PHE A 21 -13.99 8.17 11.10
C PHE A 21 -13.50 7.53 9.80
N GLU A 22 -13.81 8.13 8.66
CA GLU A 22 -13.34 7.65 7.36
C GLU A 22 -11.83 7.84 7.20
N GLU A 23 -11.27 8.97 7.64
CA GLU A 23 -9.82 9.20 7.70
C GLU A 23 -9.14 8.14 8.56
N GLN A 24 -9.68 7.86 9.76
CA GLN A 24 -9.15 6.82 10.63
C GLN A 24 -9.27 5.42 9.98
N HIS A 25 -10.40 5.12 9.35
CA HIS A 25 -10.63 3.82 8.71
C HIS A 25 -9.70 3.62 7.50
N ILE A 26 -9.48 4.67 6.71
CA ILE A 26 -8.48 4.72 5.64
C ILE A 26 -7.11 4.41 6.25
N HIS A 27 -6.71 5.12 7.32
CA HIS A 27 -5.43 4.87 7.99
C HIS A 27 -5.29 3.43 8.50
N GLU A 28 -6.32 2.86 9.12
CA GLU A 28 -6.35 1.47 9.58
C GLU A 28 -6.25 0.47 8.42
N ALA A 29 -7.01 0.69 7.33
CA ALA A 29 -6.99 -0.15 6.13
C ALA A 29 -5.63 -0.11 5.41
N TYR A 30 -4.93 1.02 5.47
CA TYR A 30 -3.58 1.18 4.92
C TYR A 30 -2.47 0.73 5.89
N GLY A 31 -2.82 0.12 7.03
CA GLY A 31 -1.85 -0.36 8.01
C GLY A 31 -1.03 0.76 8.65
N LEU A 32 -1.58 1.97 8.66
CA LEU A 32 -1.05 3.18 9.28
C LEU A 32 -1.41 3.25 10.77
N ASP A 33 -1.83 2.13 11.35
CA ASP A 33 -1.99 2.01 12.78
C ASP A 33 -0.62 1.75 13.42
N SER A 34 -0.17 2.69 14.24
CA SER A 34 1.03 2.61 15.07
C SER A 34 2.38 2.56 14.34
N TYR A 35 2.93 3.73 14.00
CA TYR A 35 4.37 3.95 13.72
C TYR A 35 5.32 3.52 14.88
N ALA A 36 4.81 2.92 15.97
CA ALA A 36 5.58 2.62 17.19
C ALA A 36 5.07 1.40 18.00
N ALA A 37 4.49 0.36 17.41
CA ALA A 37 4.31 -0.91 18.12
C ALA A 37 5.49 -1.85 17.81
N SER A 38 6.52 -1.74 18.65
CA SER A 38 7.69 -2.62 18.69
C SER A 38 7.32 -4.10 18.57
N SER A 39 8.08 -4.81 17.72
CA SER A 39 8.40 -6.24 17.82
C SER A 39 7.27 -7.16 18.30
N SER A 40 6.50 -7.73 17.37
CA SER A 40 5.89 -9.04 17.64
C SER A 40 6.74 -10.11 16.95
N PRO A 41 7.17 -11.16 17.67
CA PRO A 41 7.96 -12.24 17.08
C PRO A 41 7.11 -13.02 16.08
N ASP A 42 7.78 -13.70 15.15
CA ASP A 42 7.22 -14.62 14.18
C ASP A 42 6.21 -15.58 14.84
N GLN A 43 4.93 -15.22 14.78
CA GLN A 43 3.83 -16.13 15.07
C GLN A 43 3.22 -16.51 13.73
N GLU A 44 3.31 -17.81 13.45
CA GLU A 44 2.68 -18.49 12.34
C GLU A 44 1.25 -17.99 12.14
N ALA A 45 0.94 -17.66 10.89
CA ALA A 45 -0.34 -17.14 10.46
C ALA A 45 -1.47 -18.12 10.81
N THR A 46 -2.18 -17.85 11.90
CA THR A 46 -3.53 -18.37 12.10
C THR A 46 -4.48 -17.43 11.37
N GLY A 47 -5.21 -18.01 10.42
CA GLY A 47 -5.97 -17.34 9.39
C GLY A 47 -6.95 -16.28 9.89
N ASP A 48 -6.77 -15.08 9.37
CA ASP A 48 -7.86 -14.17 9.09
C ASP A 48 -7.66 -13.72 7.64
N ASP A 49 -8.60 -14.11 6.77
CA ASP A 49 -8.57 -13.74 5.36
C ASP A 49 -8.76 -12.23 5.14
N HIS A 50 -9.17 -11.48 6.17
CA HIS A 50 -9.38 -10.03 6.09
C HIS A 50 -8.34 -9.19 6.85
N ALA A 51 -7.40 -9.80 7.57
CA ALA A 51 -6.38 -9.04 8.30
C ALA A 51 -5.41 -8.33 7.34
N ALA A 52 -5.14 -7.05 7.61
CA ALA A 52 -4.13 -6.27 6.89
C ALA A 52 -2.78 -7.01 6.92
N PRO A 53 -2.07 -7.11 5.79
CA PRO A 53 -0.84 -7.87 5.73
C PRO A 53 0.22 -7.32 6.68
N ARG A 54 0.79 -8.23 7.47
CA ARG A 54 1.96 -7.91 8.29
C ARG A 54 3.14 -7.59 7.38
N ARG A 55 3.72 -6.41 7.60
CA ARG A 55 4.91 -5.94 6.89
C ARG A 55 6.06 -6.93 7.10
N HIS A 56 6.77 -7.27 6.02
CA HIS A 56 7.97 -8.09 6.12
C HIS A 56 9.02 -7.37 6.98
N ALA A 57 9.69 -8.14 7.84
CA ALA A 57 10.69 -7.60 8.75
C ALA A 57 11.76 -6.80 7.98
N ARG A 58 12.07 -5.61 8.50
CA ARG A 58 13.21 -4.82 8.05
C ARG A 58 14.48 -5.41 8.66
N PRO A 59 15.60 -5.47 7.93
CA PRO A 59 16.90 -5.67 8.57
C PRO A 59 17.10 -4.57 9.63
N ALA A 60 17.64 -4.91 10.81
CA ALA A 60 17.73 -3.98 11.94
C ALA A 60 18.44 -2.68 11.54
N THR A 61 17.74 -1.55 11.68
CA THR A 61 18.11 -0.25 11.10
C THR A 61 18.15 0.79 12.24
N GLY A 62 19.32 1.38 12.54
CA GLY A 62 19.46 2.47 13.52
C GLY A 62 19.22 3.86 12.91
N ASP A 63 19.16 4.92 13.74
CA ASP A 63 18.83 6.31 13.32
C ASP A 63 19.70 6.85 12.18
N VAL A 64 21.00 6.52 12.16
CA VAL A 64 21.94 6.92 11.10
C VAL A 64 21.49 6.41 9.72
N MET A 65 20.89 5.22 9.66
CA MET A 65 20.39 4.65 8.41
C MET A 65 19.08 5.29 7.93
N MET A 66 18.28 5.90 8.80
CA MET A 66 17.08 6.64 8.37
C MET A 66 17.44 7.89 7.57
N THR A 67 18.48 8.61 7.99
CA THR A 67 18.96 9.79 7.24
C THR A 67 19.49 9.40 5.86
N SER A 68 20.29 8.34 5.77
CA SER A 68 20.72 7.77 4.50
C SER A 68 19.55 7.27 3.65
N TYR A 69 18.53 6.66 4.25
CA TYR A 69 17.35 6.21 3.52
C TYR A 69 16.62 7.38 2.84
N PHE A 70 16.42 8.50 3.53
CA PHE A 70 15.81 9.68 2.92
C PHE A 70 16.67 10.29 1.81
N ARG A 71 18.00 10.26 1.93
CA ARG A 71 18.89 10.69 0.84
C ARG A 71 18.74 9.78 -0.38
N ILE A 72 18.69 8.47 -0.19
CA ILE A 72 18.43 7.49 -1.26
C ILE A 72 17.08 7.75 -1.93
N LEU A 73 16.02 8.00 -1.15
CA LEU A 73 14.69 8.31 -1.70
C LEU A 73 14.66 9.63 -2.48
N ARG A 74 15.54 10.58 -2.18
CA ARG A 74 15.66 11.86 -2.89
C ARG A 74 16.57 11.82 -4.11
N ASP A 75 17.29 10.73 -4.34
CA ASP A 75 18.13 10.63 -5.53
C ASP A 75 17.30 10.82 -6.82
N GLY A 76 17.91 11.42 -7.82
CA GLY A 76 17.24 11.74 -9.08
C GLY A 76 18.24 12.05 -10.18
N PRO A 77 17.79 12.31 -11.42
CA PRO A 77 18.68 12.63 -12.53
C PRO A 77 19.56 13.85 -12.25
N ASP A 78 19.03 14.83 -11.50
CA ASP A 78 19.72 16.08 -11.14
C ASP A 78 20.54 16.00 -9.84
N ALA A 79 20.38 14.92 -9.07
CA ALA A 79 21.03 14.70 -7.78
C ALA A 79 21.35 13.20 -7.61
N PRO A 80 22.47 12.72 -8.18
CA PRO A 80 22.83 11.31 -8.12
C PRO A 80 23.17 10.89 -6.68
N MET A 81 22.88 9.63 -6.36
CA MET A 81 23.14 9.04 -5.04
C MET A 81 24.62 9.06 -4.65
N ASP A 82 24.90 9.49 -3.42
CA ASP A 82 26.23 9.48 -2.82
C ASP A 82 26.81 8.06 -2.77
N VAL A 83 28.13 7.94 -2.95
CA VAL A 83 28.82 6.64 -2.93
C VAL A 83 28.65 5.92 -1.60
N GLU A 84 28.55 6.67 -0.51
CA GLU A 84 28.36 6.17 0.86
C GLU A 84 26.99 5.50 1.06
N ASP A 85 25.97 5.92 0.30
CA ASP A 85 24.60 5.40 0.42
C ASP A 85 24.35 4.18 -0.49
N LYS A 86 25.24 3.89 -1.44
CA LYS A 86 25.14 2.72 -2.35
C LYS A 86 25.05 1.35 -1.66
N PRO A 87 25.82 1.07 -0.60
CA PRO A 87 25.71 -0.21 0.11
C PRO A 87 24.33 -0.38 0.75
N LEU A 88 23.76 0.70 1.29
CA LEU A 88 22.45 0.68 1.90
C LEU A 88 21.34 0.52 0.86
N SER A 89 21.42 1.21 -0.29
CA SER A 89 20.43 1.03 -1.38
C SER A 89 20.45 -0.40 -1.94
N CYS A 90 21.61 -1.03 -2.04
CA CYS A 90 21.74 -2.45 -2.41
C CYS A 90 21.06 -3.37 -1.39
N LEU A 91 21.24 -3.11 -0.09
CA LEU A 91 20.60 -3.86 0.98
C LEU A 91 19.07 -3.74 0.91
N ILE A 92 18.56 -2.51 0.74
CA ILE A 92 17.13 -2.23 0.60
C ILE A 92 16.54 -2.97 -0.61
N GLN A 93 17.21 -2.87 -1.76
CA GLN A 93 16.78 -3.54 -2.97
C GLN A 93 16.73 -5.07 -2.79
N THR A 94 17.72 -5.64 -2.11
CA THR A 94 17.77 -7.08 -1.83
C THR A 94 16.64 -7.49 -0.89
N ALA A 95 16.40 -6.73 0.19
CA ALA A 95 15.31 -6.98 1.13
C ALA A 95 13.92 -6.92 0.44
N ASN A 96 13.68 -5.93 -0.43
CA ASN A 96 12.44 -5.86 -1.20
C ASN A 96 12.31 -7.03 -2.19
N ALA A 97 13.40 -7.45 -2.84
CA ALA A 97 13.37 -8.59 -3.77
C ALA A 97 13.04 -9.92 -3.05
N GLU A 98 13.59 -10.14 -1.87
CA GLU A 98 13.27 -11.29 -1.02
C GLU A 98 11.82 -11.26 -0.55
N ALA A 99 11.35 -10.10 -0.07
CA ALA A 99 9.96 -9.90 0.33
C ALA A 99 9.00 -10.13 -0.85
N PHE A 100 9.32 -9.64 -2.04
CA PHE A 100 8.53 -9.88 -3.25
C PHE A 100 8.37 -11.37 -3.57
N MET A 101 9.46 -12.13 -3.55
CA MET A 101 9.40 -13.57 -3.81
C MET A 101 8.59 -14.31 -2.74
N LYS A 102 8.75 -13.92 -1.47
CA LYS A 102 7.98 -14.48 -0.36
C LYS A 102 6.49 -14.15 -0.49
N TRP A 103 6.14 -12.91 -0.82
CA TRP A 103 4.77 -12.47 -1.07
C TRP A 103 4.13 -13.28 -2.21
N CYS A 104 4.84 -13.42 -3.33
CA CYS A 104 4.37 -14.22 -4.46
C CYS A 104 4.13 -15.69 -4.05
N ASN A 105 4.94 -16.27 -3.17
CA ASN A 105 4.76 -17.65 -2.75
C ASN A 105 3.61 -17.83 -1.75
N LEU A 106 3.49 -16.91 -0.79
CA LEU A 106 2.48 -16.98 0.27
C LEU A 106 1.06 -16.68 -0.26
N TYR A 107 0.93 -15.69 -1.13
CA TYR A 107 -0.38 -15.14 -1.52
C TYR A 107 -0.78 -15.45 -2.97
N ARG A 108 -0.05 -16.34 -3.66
CA ARG A 108 -0.36 -16.69 -5.05
C ARG A 108 -1.75 -17.29 -5.21
N ALA A 109 -2.14 -18.22 -4.35
CA ALA A 109 -3.47 -18.83 -4.43
C ALA A 109 -4.59 -17.85 -4.06
N ARG A 110 -4.29 -16.86 -3.21
CA ARG A 110 -5.27 -15.88 -2.74
C ARG A 110 -5.60 -14.82 -3.79
N PHE A 111 -4.58 -14.31 -4.48
CA PHE A 111 -4.74 -13.23 -5.44
C PHE A 111 -4.63 -13.67 -6.90
N ASP A 112 -4.51 -14.97 -7.17
CA ASP A 112 -4.23 -15.49 -8.52
C ASP A 112 -2.97 -14.89 -9.16
N ILE A 113 -1.90 -14.77 -8.37
CA ILE A 113 -0.64 -14.16 -8.82
C ILE A 113 -0.02 -15.01 -9.95
N PRO A 114 0.27 -14.41 -11.13
CA PRO A 114 0.87 -15.11 -12.25
C PRO A 114 2.15 -15.85 -11.86
N ALA A 115 2.42 -16.98 -12.53
CA ALA A 115 3.59 -17.79 -12.23
C ALA A 115 4.89 -17.00 -12.42
N THR A 116 5.66 -16.86 -11.33
CA THR A 116 6.94 -16.14 -11.32
C THR A 116 8.10 -17.13 -11.44
N LYS A 117 9.04 -16.84 -12.33
CA LYS A 117 10.35 -17.50 -12.39
C LYS A 117 11.24 -17.06 -11.22
N ARG A 118 12.31 -17.83 -10.94
CA ARG A 118 13.29 -17.57 -9.85
C ARG A 118 13.95 -16.18 -9.88
N ARG A 119 13.94 -15.47 -11.02
CA ARG A 119 14.51 -14.12 -11.19
C ARG A 119 13.45 -13.08 -11.60
N SER A 120 12.18 -13.35 -11.33
CA SER A 120 11.12 -12.39 -11.63
C SER A 120 11.31 -11.15 -10.77
N LYS A 121 11.02 -10.00 -11.36
CA LYS A 121 11.06 -8.71 -10.69
C LYS A 121 9.63 -8.18 -10.54
N PRO A 122 9.37 -7.28 -9.58
CA PRO A 122 8.09 -6.59 -9.47
C PRO A 122 7.66 -5.95 -10.80
N LYS A 123 8.62 -5.41 -11.55
CA LYS A 123 8.42 -4.83 -12.90
C LYS A 123 7.68 -5.77 -13.86
N ASP A 124 7.93 -7.08 -13.78
CA ASP A 124 7.33 -8.07 -14.67
C ASP A 124 5.83 -8.29 -14.38
N LEU A 125 5.37 -7.90 -13.18
CA LEU A 125 3.99 -8.06 -12.72
C LEU A 125 3.20 -6.75 -12.70
N ARG A 126 3.78 -5.59 -13.02
CA ARG A 126 3.11 -4.28 -12.90
C ARG A 126 1.80 -4.19 -13.66
N SER A 127 1.79 -4.62 -14.92
CA SER A 127 0.59 -4.59 -15.76
C SER A 127 -0.53 -5.48 -15.23
N TRP A 128 -0.18 -6.52 -14.47
CA TRP A 128 -1.13 -7.36 -13.75
C TRP A 128 -1.57 -6.72 -12.43
N MET A 129 -0.63 -6.17 -11.64
CA MET A 129 -0.93 -5.48 -10.37
C MET A 129 -1.88 -4.30 -10.56
N LEU A 130 -1.71 -3.52 -11.63
CA LEU A 130 -2.58 -2.39 -11.97
C LEU A 130 -4.03 -2.80 -12.28
N LYS A 131 -4.28 -4.08 -12.58
CA LYS A 131 -5.63 -4.63 -12.77
C LYS A 131 -6.20 -5.26 -11.51
N HIS A 132 -5.39 -5.43 -10.47
CA HIS A 132 -5.74 -6.10 -9.22
C HIS A 132 -5.35 -5.18 -8.05
N PRO A 133 -6.11 -4.09 -7.82
CA PRO A 133 -5.76 -3.06 -6.82
C PRO A 133 -5.61 -3.66 -5.41
N ASP A 134 -6.44 -4.62 -5.02
CA ASP A 134 -6.34 -5.28 -3.71
C ASP A 134 -5.01 -6.02 -3.53
N ALA A 135 -4.55 -6.73 -4.57
CA ALA A 135 -3.27 -7.41 -4.56
C ALA A 135 -2.10 -6.40 -4.53
N MET A 136 -2.25 -5.27 -5.22
CA MET A 136 -1.26 -4.20 -5.25
C MET A 136 -1.15 -3.49 -3.88
N ARG A 137 -2.28 -3.12 -3.24
CA ARG A 137 -2.33 -2.60 -1.87
C ARG A 137 -1.65 -3.57 -0.90
N HIS A 138 -2.03 -4.84 -0.97
CA HIS A 138 -1.48 -5.87 -0.11
C HIS A 138 0.03 -6.05 -0.34
N TYR A 139 0.50 -5.98 -1.58
CA TYR A 139 1.91 -6.05 -1.91
C TYR A 139 2.70 -4.91 -1.26
N PHE A 140 2.26 -3.65 -1.42
CA PHE A 140 2.93 -2.50 -0.83
C PHE A 140 2.89 -2.48 0.69
N ALA A 141 1.80 -2.96 1.30
CA ALA A 141 1.72 -3.13 2.75
C ALA A 141 2.67 -4.24 3.26
N PHE A 142 2.90 -5.29 2.45
CA PHE A 142 3.82 -6.38 2.79
C PHE A 142 5.31 -5.98 2.67
N LEU A 143 5.68 -5.05 1.79
CA LEU A 143 7.08 -4.70 1.56
C LEU A 143 7.76 -4.04 2.78
N PRO A 144 9.05 -4.35 3.04
CA PRO A 144 9.80 -3.68 4.12
C PRO A 144 10.07 -2.20 3.80
N TYR A 145 10.37 -1.88 2.53
CA TYR A 145 10.65 -0.53 2.03
C TYR A 145 9.74 -0.18 0.84
N PRO A 146 8.44 0.08 1.07
CA PRO A 146 7.49 0.33 -0.01
C PRO A 146 7.77 1.62 -0.77
N GLU A 147 8.32 2.65 -0.11
CA GLU A 147 8.62 3.94 -0.75
C GLU A 147 9.74 3.78 -1.78
N TYR A 148 10.74 2.95 -1.47
CA TYR A 148 11.79 2.62 -2.42
C TYR A 148 11.25 1.85 -3.62
N GLU A 149 10.32 0.90 -3.41
CA GLU A 149 9.69 0.21 -4.54
C GLU A 149 8.89 1.19 -5.40
N ALA A 150 8.03 2.01 -4.79
CA ALA A 150 7.21 3.01 -5.48
C ALA A 150 8.05 3.97 -6.33
N LYS A 151 9.23 4.38 -5.84
CA LYS A 151 10.18 5.20 -6.60
C LYS A 151 10.61 4.58 -7.93
N THR A 152 10.58 3.24 -8.05
CA THR A 152 10.97 2.56 -9.30
C THR A 152 9.86 2.56 -10.36
N TRP A 153 8.63 2.95 -10.00
CA TRP A 153 7.47 2.99 -10.89
C TRP A 153 7.51 4.23 -11.78
N GLU A 154 6.99 4.09 -13.00
CA GLU A 154 6.82 5.26 -13.85
C GLU A 154 5.65 6.11 -13.35
N LEU A 155 5.76 7.44 -13.48
CA LEU A 155 4.73 8.36 -12.99
C LEU A 155 3.35 8.03 -13.59
N ALA A 156 3.29 7.67 -14.87
CA ALA A 156 2.04 7.27 -15.52
C ALA A 156 1.41 5.99 -14.92
N GLU A 157 2.23 5.04 -14.45
CA GLU A 157 1.74 3.84 -13.77
C GLU A 157 1.17 4.18 -12.40
N LEU A 158 1.82 5.10 -11.67
CA LEU A 158 1.35 5.60 -10.37
C LEU A 158 0.06 6.42 -10.50
N ASP A 159 -0.05 7.27 -11.51
CA ASP A 159 -1.26 8.04 -11.79
C ASP A 159 -2.44 7.11 -12.10
N MET A 160 -2.21 6.06 -12.90
CA MET A 160 -3.23 5.07 -13.21
C MET A 160 -3.66 4.30 -11.97
N TRP A 161 -2.71 3.91 -11.11
CA TRP A 161 -3.01 3.29 -9.83
C TRP A 161 -3.83 4.22 -8.93
N GLY A 162 -3.40 5.47 -8.76
CA GLY A 162 -4.09 6.46 -7.94
C GLY A 162 -5.53 6.71 -8.41
N ALA A 163 -5.77 6.75 -9.73
CA ALA A 163 -7.11 6.86 -10.28
C ALA A 163 -7.99 5.63 -9.97
N ALA A 164 -7.43 4.42 -10.08
CA ALA A 164 -8.14 3.19 -9.77
C ALA A 164 -8.47 3.06 -8.27
N GLU A 165 -7.54 3.47 -7.40
CA GLU A 165 -7.72 3.55 -5.95
C GLU A 165 -8.85 4.50 -5.57
N ALA A 166 -8.80 5.73 -6.09
CA ALA A 166 -9.83 6.74 -5.82
C ALA A 166 -11.21 6.26 -6.28
N TYR A 167 -11.30 5.62 -7.45
CA TYR A 167 -12.55 5.04 -7.93
C TYR A 167 -13.07 3.95 -6.99
N THR A 168 -12.21 3.05 -6.56
CA THR A 168 -12.58 1.93 -5.67
C THR A 168 -13.08 2.43 -4.32
N GLU A 169 -12.39 3.39 -3.72
CA GLU A 169 -12.81 4.01 -2.46
C GLU A 169 -14.13 4.76 -2.59
N GLN A 170 -14.31 5.54 -3.67
CA GLN A 170 -15.56 6.27 -3.91
C GLN A 170 -16.75 5.32 -4.06
N ILE A 171 -16.59 4.23 -4.83
CA ILE A 171 -17.66 3.25 -5.00
C ILE A 171 -17.95 2.53 -3.67
N GLY A 172 -16.91 2.13 -2.92
CA GLY A 172 -17.08 1.52 -1.60
C GLY A 172 -17.80 2.44 -0.62
N ALA A 173 -17.44 3.73 -0.59
CA ALA A 173 -18.12 4.74 0.23
C ALA A 173 -19.60 4.88 -0.14
N ILE A 174 -19.94 4.95 -1.43
CA ILE A 174 -21.33 5.02 -1.89
C ILE A 174 -22.11 3.77 -1.49
N GLN A 175 -21.52 2.59 -1.62
CA GLN A 175 -22.16 1.33 -1.21
C GLN A 175 -22.46 1.31 0.29
N ARG A 176 -21.50 1.72 1.13
CA ARG A 176 -21.70 1.82 2.59
C ARG A 176 -22.84 2.78 2.95
N ILE A 177 -22.88 3.96 2.32
CA ILE A 177 -23.95 4.94 2.54
C ILE A 177 -25.33 4.36 2.17
N LEU A 178 -25.40 3.60 1.07
CA LEU A 178 -26.64 2.94 0.66
C LEU A 178 -27.07 1.86 1.67
N GLU A 179 -26.13 1.06 2.16
CA GLU A 179 -26.39 0.02 3.17
C GLU A 179 -26.85 0.62 4.50
N ASP A 180 -26.21 1.70 4.97
CA ASP A 180 -26.59 2.42 6.19
C ASP A 180 -27.99 3.04 6.09
N ALA A 181 -28.33 3.62 4.93
CA ALA A 181 -29.65 4.19 4.68
C ALA A 181 -30.77 3.12 4.66
N THR A 182 -30.45 1.91 4.18
CA THR A 182 -31.41 0.79 4.23
C THR A 182 -31.56 0.19 5.62
N THR A 183 -30.50 0.22 6.43
CA THR A 183 -30.50 -0.34 7.80
C THR A 183 -31.21 0.58 8.80
N THR A 184 -31.21 1.90 8.58
CA THR A 184 -31.92 2.88 9.42
C THR A 184 -33.42 3.00 9.12
N ALA A 185 -33.91 2.34 8.07
CA ALA A 185 -35.33 2.34 7.67
C ALA A 185 -36.14 1.13 8.18
N GLN A 186 -35.53 0.24 8.99
CA GLN A 186 -36.18 -0.88 9.70
C GLN A 186 -36.24 -0.62 11.20
#